data_AF-A0A1G6ZAF1-F1
#
_entry.id   AF-A0A1G6ZAF1-F1
#
_cell.length_a   1.000
_cell.length_b   1.000
_cell.length_c   1.000
_cell.angle_alpha   90.00
_cell.angle_beta   90.00
_cell.angle_gamma   90.00
#
_symmetry.space_group_name_H-M   'P 1'
#
loop_
_entity.id
_entity.type
_entity.pdbx_description
1 polymer ?
#
loop_
_entity_poly.entity_id
_entity_poly.type
_entity_poly.pdbx_seq_one_letter_code
_entity_poly.pdbx_strand_id
1 'polypeptide(L)'
;MDRRQKIMRLIIDALTQNKELVYDYIGTTTLMDPNVITIDFVVKTKSTSGKLNIWGMIDVSLMLKAQYDSKSELLNHPEIQQQINVHLKDLAKDINRLL
;
A
#
# COMPACT_ATOMS: atom_id res chain seq x y z
N MET A 1 -11.34 10.52 -15.36
CA MET A 1 -10.28 9.76 -14.69
C MET A 1 -10.84 8.40 -14.35
N ASP A 2 -10.13 7.33 -14.70
CA ASP A 2 -10.57 5.95 -14.45
C ASP A 2 -10.68 5.68 -12.93
N ARG A 3 -11.69 4.92 -12.48
CA ARG A 3 -11.93 4.66 -11.03
C ARG A 3 -10.69 4.05 -10.36
N ARG A 4 -10.00 3.14 -11.05
CA ARG A 4 -8.76 2.51 -10.58
C ARG A 4 -7.65 3.54 -10.43
N GLN A 5 -7.47 4.42 -11.41
CA GLN A 5 -6.48 5.50 -11.35
C GLN A 5 -6.74 6.47 -10.20
N LYS A 6 -8.00 6.82 -9.96
CA LYS A 6 -8.38 7.67 -8.82
C LYS A 6 -8.01 7.01 -7.49
N ILE A 7 -8.36 5.74 -7.31
CA ILE A 7 -8.03 4.98 -6.09
C ILE A 7 -6.51 4.86 -5.90
N MET A 8 -5.77 4.49 -6.95
CA MET A 8 -4.30 4.39 -6.88
C MET A 8 -3.68 5.71 -6.43
N ARG A 9 -4.15 6.84 -6.97
CA ARG A 9 -3.66 8.17 -6.57
C ARG A 9 -3.96 8.46 -5.10
N LEU A 10 -5.18 8.17 -4.63
CA LEU A 10 -5.53 8.34 -3.21
C LEU A 10 -4.63 7.50 -2.29
N ILE A 11 -4.30 6.27 -2.69
CA ILE A 11 -3.40 5.40 -1.93
C ILE A 11 -1.99 6.01 -1.87
N ILE A 12 -1.44 6.41 -3.01
CA ILE A 12 -0.09 6.98 -3.10
C ILE A 12 0.00 8.29 -2.29
N ASP A 13 -0.95 9.19 -2.48
CA ASP A 13 -0.96 10.49 -1.79
C ASP A 13 -1.06 10.31 -0.26
N ALA A 14 -1.89 9.38 0.22
CA ALA A 14 -2.03 9.14 1.65
C ALA A 14 -0.80 8.47 2.28
N LEU A 15 -0.19 7.51 1.59
CA LEU A 15 0.98 6.80 2.12
C LEU A 15 2.24 7.68 2.09
N THR A 16 2.43 8.48 1.04
CA THR A 16 3.57 9.40 0.95
C THR A 16 3.51 10.54 1.99
N GLN A 17 2.31 10.85 2.51
CA GLN A 17 2.11 11.82 3.59
C GLN A 17 2.20 11.22 5.00
N ASN A 18 2.44 9.90 5.12
CA ASN A 18 2.55 9.25 6.42
C ASN A 18 3.81 9.75 7.17
N LYS A 19 3.65 10.11 8.44
CA LYS A 19 4.72 10.68 9.27
C LYS A 19 5.51 9.65 10.06
N GLU A 20 4.99 8.44 10.22
CA GLU A 20 5.62 7.37 11.01
C GLU A 20 6.53 6.50 10.13
N LEU A 21 6.02 6.11 8.97
CA LEU A 21 6.71 5.30 7.98
C LEU A 21 6.84 6.10 6.68
N VAL A 22 8.06 6.16 6.13
CA VAL A 22 8.30 6.83 4.86
C VAL A 22 8.04 5.82 3.74
N TYR A 23 6.99 6.05 2.97
CA TYR A 23 6.63 5.25 1.81
C TYR A 23 7.10 5.94 0.53
N ASP A 24 8.11 5.39 -0.11
CA ASP A 24 8.59 5.86 -1.42
C ASP A 24 7.95 5.03 -2.52
N TYR A 25 7.10 5.64 -3.34
CA TYR A 25 6.47 4.98 -4.49
C TYR A 25 7.52 4.61 -5.55
N ILE A 26 7.53 3.34 -5.97
CA ILE A 26 8.45 2.80 -6.99
C ILE A 26 7.73 2.64 -8.34
N GLY A 27 6.49 2.18 -8.31
CA GLY A 27 5.78 1.80 -9.53
C GLY A 27 4.47 1.07 -9.24
N THR A 28 3.81 0.66 -10.32
CA THR A 28 2.64 -0.22 -10.26
C THR A 28 2.85 -1.38 -11.22
N THR A 29 2.49 -2.59 -10.81
CA THR A 29 2.43 -3.72 -11.73
C THR A 29 1.04 -3.79 -12.35
N THR A 30 0.99 -3.69 -13.68
CA THR A 30 -0.29 -3.77 -14.40
C THR A 30 -0.74 -5.23 -14.44
N LEU A 31 -1.83 -5.54 -13.75
CA LEU A 31 -2.48 -6.84 -13.83
C LEU A 31 -3.60 -6.81 -14.88
N MET A 32 -3.92 -7.98 -15.43
CA MET A 32 -5.00 -8.15 -16.40
C MET A 32 -6.39 -7.91 -15.78
N ASP A 33 -6.53 -8.13 -14.47
CA ASP A 33 -7.78 -7.88 -13.75
C ASP A 33 -7.97 -6.38 -13.47
N PRO A 34 -9.02 -5.74 -14.02
CA PRO A 34 -9.29 -4.31 -13.83
C PRO A 34 -9.65 -3.94 -12.38
N ASN A 35 -10.09 -4.91 -11.57
CA ASN A 35 -10.47 -4.70 -10.18
C ASN A 35 -9.27 -4.84 -9.25
N VAL A 36 -8.10 -5.25 -9.74
CA VAL A 36 -6.90 -5.39 -8.91
C VAL A 36 -5.97 -4.22 -9.12
N ILE A 37 -5.45 -3.70 -8.02
CA ILE A 37 -4.37 -2.73 -7.95
C ILE A 37 -3.15 -3.40 -7.35
N THR A 38 -1.98 -3.14 -7.91
CA THR A 38 -0.73 -3.40 -7.21
C THR A 38 0.17 -2.17 -7.29
N ILE A 39 0.71 -1.78 -6.14
CA ILE A 39 1.55 -0.59 -6.01
C ILE A 39 2.80 -0.98 -5.23
N ASP A 40 3.96 -0.76 -5.82
CA ASP A 40 5.25 -1.06 -5.24
C ASP A 40 5.79 0.16 -4.49
N PHE A 41 6.22 -0.06 -3.25
CA PHE A 41 6.81 0.94 -2.38
C PHE A 41 8.14 0.44 -1.79
N VAL A 42 9.05 1.37 -1.50
CA VAL A 42 10.09 1.16 -0.49
C VAL A 42 9.57 1.78 0.80
N VAL A 43 9.50 0.98 1.86
CA VAL A 43 9.23 1.49 3.21
C VAL A 43 10.56 1.71 3.90
N LYS A 44 10.78 2.93 4.37
CA LYS A 44 11.96 3.31 5.14
C LYS A 44 11.56 3.69 6.55
N THR A 45 12.30 3.14 7.51
CA THR A 45 12.25 3.49 8.92
C THR A 45 13.64 3.95 9.37
N LYS A 46 13.79 4.34 10.63
CA LYS A 46 15.10 4.75 11.17
C LYS A 46 16.14 3.64 11.14
N SER A 47 15.72 2.37 11.24
CA SER A 47 16.61 1.21 11.40
C SER A 47 16.55 0.23 10.23
N THR A 48 15.49 0.24 9.44
CA THR A 48 15.18 -0.80 8.46
C THR A 48 14.62 -0.17 7.19
N SER A 49 15.00 -0.71 6.03
CA SER A 49 14.41 -0.35 4.74
C SER A 49 14.08 -1.62 3.96
N GLY A 50 12.92 -1.66 3.32
CA GLY A 50 12.59 -2.81 2.48
C GLY A 50 11.52 -2.52 1.44
N LYS A 51 11.51 -3.36 0.41
CA LYS A 51 10.46 -3.31 -0.60
C LYS A 51 9.19 -3.96 -0.07
N LEU A 52 8.08 -3.35 -0.43
CA LEU A 52 6.73 -3.77 -0.11
C LEU A 52 5.87 -3.60 -1.37
N ASN A 53 5.10 -4.63 -1.72
CA ASN A 53 4.00 -4.49 -2.66
C ASN A 53 2.70 -4.31 -1.87
N ILE A 54 1.87 -3.36 -2.28
CA ILE A 54 0.52 -3.19 -1.77
C ILE A 54 -0.43 -3.71 -2.82
N TRP A 55 -1.12 -4.79 -2.47
CA TRP A 55 -2.17 -5.39 -3.26
C TRP A 55 -3.53 -4.84 -2.83
N GLY A 56 -4.33 -4.41 -3.79
CA GLY A 56 -5.65 -3.84 -3.57
C GLY A 56 -6.72 -4.50 -4.43
N MET A 57 -7.89 -4.80 -3.86
CA MET A 57 -9.07 -5.26 -4.60
C MET A 57 -10.16 -4.19 -4.56
N ILE A 58 -10.57 -3.72 -5.74
CA ILE A 58 -11.64 -2.75 -5.98
C ILE A 58 -12.88 -3.52 -6.42
N ASP A 59 -13.61 -4.08 -5.47
CA ASP A 59 -14.93 -4.65 -5.74
C ASP A 59 -16.02 -3.71 -5.16
N VAL A 60 -16.93 -4.24 -4.35
CA VAL A 60 -17.91 -3.49 -3.56
C VAL A 60 -17.23 -2.56 -2.54
N SER A 61 -16.07 -2.97 -2.01
CA SER A 61 -15.25 -2.14 -1.12
C SER A 61 -13.77 -2.39 -1.37
N LEU A 62 -12.99 -1.31 -1.32
CA LEU A 62 -11.53 -1.36 -1.40
C LEU A 62 -10.98 -2.16 -0.21
N MET A 63 -10.20 -3.18 -0.50
CA MET A 63 -9.39 -3.89 0.49
C MET A 63 -7.93 -3.79 0.11
N LEU A 64 -7.07 -3.42 1.06
CA LEU A 64 -5.63 -3.31 0.86
C LEU A 64 -4.89 -4.34 1.72
N LYS A 65 -3.84 -4.95 1.16
CA LYS A 65 -2.95 -5.88 1.84
C LYS A 65 -1.50 -5.64 1.45
N ALA A 66 -0.63 -5.73 2.44
CA ALA A 66 0.81 -5.73 2.24
C ALA A 66 1.28 -7.12 1.79
N GLN A 67 2.11 -7.16 0.75
CA GLN A 67 2.86 -8.33 0.31
C GLN A 67 4.35 -8.00 0.40
N TYR A 68 5.06 -8.80 1.18
CA TYR A 68 6.49 -8.60 1.42
C TYR A 68 7.28 -9.54 0.50
N ASP A 69 8.33 -9.01 -0.13
CA ASP A 69 9.30 -9.85 -0.82
C ASP A 69 9.96 -10.78 0.21
N SER A 70 10.18 -12.05 -0.15
CA SER A 70 10.86 -13.04 0.70
C SER A 70 12.27 -12.61 1.10
N LYS A 71 12.87 -11.66 0.37
CA LYS A 71 14.17 -11.05 0.66
C LYS A 71 14.07 -9.70 1.36
N SER A 72 12.87 -9.21 1.67
CA SER A 72 12.67 -7.92 2.32
C SER A 72 13.06 -8.00 3.80
N GLU A 73 13.89 -7.06 4.26
CA GLU A 73 14.23 -6.96 5.69
C GLU A 73 12.98 -6.76 6.57
N LEU A 74 11.91 -6.19 6.02
CA LEU A 74 10.63 -6.00 6.70
C LEU A 74 10.04 -7.30 7.26
N LEU A 75 10.36 -8.46 6.67
CA LEU A 75 9.90 -9.77 7.17
C LEU A 75 10.43 -10.09 8.58
N ASN A 76 11.58 -9.54 8.94
CA ASN A 76 12.20 -9.74 10.26
C ASN A 76 11.66 -8.76 11.32
N HIS A 77 10.78 -7.83 10.93
CA HIS A 77 10.26 -6.76 11.77
C HIS A 77 8.73 -6.83 11.87
N PRO A 78 8.17 -7.75 12.67
CA PRO A 78 6.72 -7.92 12.81
C PRO A 78 6.01 -6.63 13.29
N GLU A 79 6.68 -5.80 14.08
CA GLU A 79 6.18 -4.51 14.54
C GLU A 79 5.93 -3.54 13.39
N ILE A 80 6.84 -3.50 12.39
CA ILE A 80 6.69 -2.66 11.20
C ILE A 80 5.57 -3.23 10.33
N GLN A 81 5.50 -4.56 10.18
CA GLN A 81 4.43 -5.20 9.41
C GLN A 81 3.05 -4.91 10.02
N GLN A 82 2.94 -4.91 11.34
CA GLN A 82 1.71 -4.57 12.04
C GLN A 82 1.31 -3.11 11.80
N GLN A 83 2.26 -2.17 11.89
CA GLN A 83 2.01 -0.76 11.59
C GLN A 83 1.53 -0.56 10.15
N ILE A 84 2.20 -1.18 9.17
CA ILE A 84 1.79 -1.15 7.77
C ILE A 84 0.36 -1.68 7.63
N ASN A 85 0.04 -2.82 8.23
CA ASN A 85 -1.31 -3.40 8.14
C ASN A 85 -2.39 -2.49 8.73
N VAL A 86 -2.09 -1.80 9.85
CA VAL A 86 -3.00 -0.80 10.43
C VAL A 86 -3.20 0.36 9.47
N HIS A 87 -2.11 0.93 8.94
CA HIS A 87 -2.18 2.02 7.97
C HIS A 87 -3.01 1.66 6.73
N LEU A 88 -2.81 0.46 6.17
CA LEU A 88 -3.54 0.00 5.00
C LEU A 88 -5.04 -0.19 5.30
N LYS A 89 -5.38 -0.68 6.50
CA LYS A 89 -6.76 -0.86 6.91
C LYS A 89 -7.48 0.48 7.08
N ASP A 90 -6.85 1.44 7.74
CA ASP A 90 -7.42 2.77 7.95
C ASP A 90 -7.53 3.54 6.63
N LEU A 91 -6.50 3.45 5.79
CA LEU A 91 -6.51 4.01 4.45
C LEU A 91 -7.63 3.43 3.57
N ALA A 92 -7.81 2.11 3.58
CA ALA A 92 -8.90 1.47 2.83
C ALA A 92 -10.27 1.97 3.31
N LYS A 93 -10.46 2.11 4.63
CA LYS A 93 -11.68 2.64 5.22
C LYS A 93 -11.95 4.08 4.81
N ASP A 94 -10.93 4.92 4.80
CA ASP A 94 -11.08 6.33 4.42
C ASP A 94 -11.34 6.50 2.93
N ILE A 95 -10.66 5.75 2.07
CA ILE A 95 -10.97 5.75 0.63
C ILE A 95 -12.38 5.23 0.36
N ASN A 96 -12.83 4.17 1.05
CA ASN A 96 -14.19 3.67 0.89
C ASN A 96 -15.28 4.67 1.30
N ARG A 97 -14.98 5.63 2.18
CA ARG A 97 -15.91 6.73 2.51
C ARG A 97 -16.00 7.81 1.44
N LEU A 98 -15.00 7.87 0.56
CA LEU A 98 -14.86 8.86 -0.52
C LEU A 98 -15.33 8.33 -1.89
N LEU A 99 -15.59 7.02 -1.98
CA LEU A 99 -16.09 6.33 -3.18
C LEU A 99 -17.62 6.24 -3.15
#